data_AF-A0A7S2C4M2-F1
#
_entry.id   AF-A0A7S2C4M2-F1
#
_cell.length_a   1.000
_cell.length_b   1.000
_cell.length_c   1.000
_cell.angle_alpha   90.00
_cell.angle_beta   90.00
_cell.angle_gamma   90.00
#
_symmetry.space_group_name_H-M   'P 1'
#
loop_
_entity.id
_entity.type
_entity.pdbx_description
1 polymer ?
#
loop_
_entity_poly.entity_id
_entity_poly.type
_entity_poly.pdbx_seq_one_letter_code
_entity_poly.pdbx_strand_id
1 'polypeptide(L)'
;GELRRAAWQKAVIQMMTKGVTRRPHFRIAVGAEVLRNVGFVAQELLDLDFTPEELKAGLFHARELKAIGFEAEALKKLGYKPKDMCEAKVPARELKALHYTAMALHEGGYSAPQLREAKYQLAELKEARYKVAECKDAGFRCDEIRGVKFTATEVRRSHAFTAPDMREAGYEASEMKKAGFDATRIQAAGYSALEATD
;
A
#
# COMPACT_ATOMS: atom_id res chain seq x y z
N GLY A 1 -3.54 -35.87 -2.12
CA GLY A 1 -3.92 -36.55 -3.37
C GLY A 1 -4.80 -35.61 -4.15
N GLU A 2 -4.19 -34.79 -5.00
CA GLU A 2 -4.87 -33.72 -5.72
C GLU A 2 -5.82 -34.32 -6.76
N LEU A 3 -7.12 -34.09 -6.58
CA LEU A 3 -8.09 -34.23 -7.67
C LEU A 3 -7.73 -33.18 -8.72
N ARG A 4 -6.86 -33.56 -9.68
CA ARG A 4 -6.51 -32.72 -10.83
C ARG A 4 -7.79 -32.27 -11.52
N ARG A 5 -7.86 -31.00 -11.90
CA ARG A 5 -9.00 -30.31 -12.56
C ARG A 5 -9.86 -31.21 -13.47
N ALA A 6 -9.23 -32.02 -14.33
CA ALA A 6 -9.90 -32.93 -15.25
C ALA A 6 -10.70 -34.06 -14.54
N ALA A 7 -10.16 -34.63 -13.46
CA ALA A 7 -10.84 -35.66 -12.66
C ALA A 7 -12.03 -35.05 -11.91
N TRP A 8 -11.89 -33.81 -11.44
CA TRP A 8 -12.95 -33.10 -10.76
C TRP A 8 -14.08 -32.68 -11.73
N GLN A 9 -13.74 -32.10 -12.89
CA GLN A 9 -14.72 -31.79 -13.95
C GLN A 9 -15.51 -33.03 -14.37
N LYS A 10 -14.83 -34.17 -14.54
CA LYS A 10 -15.47 -35.45 -14.85
C LYS A 10 -16.42 -35.91 -13.74
N ALA A 11 -16.02 -35.79 -12.47
CA ALA A 11 -16.85 -36.16 -11.33
C ALA A 11 -18.12 -35.29 -11.23
N VAL A 12 -18.00 -33.98 -11.45
CA VAL A 12 -19.13 -33.03 -11.41
C VAL A 12 -20.10 -33.26 -12.56
N ILE A 13 -19.59 -33.43 -13.79
CA ILE A 13 -20.41 -33.79 -14.95
C ILE A 13 -21.15 -35.11 -14.69
N GLN A 14 -20.49 -36.09 -14.07
CA GLN A 14 -21.09 -37.37 -13.75
C GLN A 14 -22.17 -37.26 -12.65
N MET A 15 -21.98 -36.41 -11.64
CA MET A 15 -23.00 -36.12 -10.62
C MET A 15 -24.22 -35.42 -11.22
N MET A 16 -24.01 -34.46 -12.13
CA MET A 16 -25.09 -33.76 -12.83
C MET A 16 -25.85 -34.69 -13.80
N THR A 17 -25.16 -35.49 -14.60
CA THR A 17 -25.79 -36.42 -15.56
C THR A 17 -26.52 -37.57 -14.87
N LYS A 18 -26.04 -38.04 -13.71
CA LYS A 18 -26.74 -39.03 -12.88
C LYS A 18 -27.90 -38.42 -12.06
N GLY A 19 -28.17 -37.12 -12.20
CA GLY A 19 -29.26 -36.43 -11.48
C GLY A 19 -29.06 -36.31 -9.97
N VAL A 20 -27.86 -36.62 -9.46
CA VAL A 20 -27.53 -36.61 -8.03
C VAL A 20 -27.45 -35.18 -7.48
N THR A 21 -27.08 -34.21 -8.31
CA THR A 21 -27.02 -32.80 -7.91
C THR A 21 -27.41 -31.90 -9.08
N ARG A 22 -28.35 -30.98 -8.85
CA ARG A 22 -28.69 -29.92 -9.82
C ARG A 22 -27.69 -28.77 -9.72
N ARG A 23 -27.42 -28.06 -10.81
CA ARG A 23 -26.49 -26.90 -10.85
C ARG A 23 -26.63 -25.92 -9.65
N PRO A 24 -27.85 -25.52 -9.22
CA PRO A 24 -28.00 -24.64 -8.06
C PRO A 24 -27.59 -25.27 -6.73
N HIS A 25 -27.91 -26.56 -6.52
CA HIS A 25 -27.51 -27.30 -5.31
C HIS A 25 -26.00 -27.55 -5.28
N PHE A 26 -25.39 -27.74 -6.45
CA PHE A 26 -23.95 -27.90 -6.57
C PHE A 26 -23.20 -26.65 -6.11
N ARG A 27 -23.70 -25.45 -6.45
CA ARG A 27 -23.15 -24.16 -5.99
C ARG A 27 -23.22 -24.00 -4.47
N ILE A 28 -24.31 -24.45 -3.85
CA ILE A 28 -24.49 -24.39 -2.40
C ILE A 28 -23.59 -25.42 -1.69
N ALA A 29 -23.41 -26.60 -2.29
CA ALA A 29 -22.62 -27.69 -1.71
C ALA A 29 -21.11 -27.52 -1.92
N VAL A 30 -20.68 -26.82 -2.96
CA VAL A 30 -19.27 -26.58 -3.29
C VAL A 30 -18.99 -25.09 -3.28
N GLY A 31 -18.41 -24.62 -2.17
CA GLY A 31 -17.95 -23.24 -2.04
C GLY A 31 -16.78 -22.92 -2.99
N ALA A 32 -16.63 -21.63 -3.32
CA ALA A 32 -15.55 -21.12 -4.18
C ALA A 32 -14.15 -21.50 -3.66
N GLU A 33 -13.98 -21.71 -2.35
CA GLU A 33 -12.73 -22.20 -1.74
C GLU A 33 -12.31 -23.57 -2.28
N VAL A 34 -13.25 -24.51 -2.38
CA VAL A 34 -12.97 -25.87 -2.88
C VAL A 34 -12.58 -25.80 -4.34
N LEU A 35 -13.25 -24.95 -5.12
CA LEU A 35 -12.96 -24.75 -6.55
C LEU A 35 -11.58 -24.13 -6.75
N ARG A 36 -11.21 -23.15 -5.92
CA ARG A 36 -9.88 -22.56 -5.90
C ARG A 36 -8.80 -23.63 -5.62
N ASN A 37 -9.01 -24.48 -4.61
CA ASN A 37 -8.07 -25.56 -4.26
C ASN A 37 -7.91 -26.61 -5.38
N VAL A 38 -8.94 -26.78 -6.22
CA VAL A 38 -8.91 -27.66 -7.40
C VAL A 38 -8.24 -26.99 -8.61
N GLY A 39 -7.97 -25.69 -8.54
CA GLY A 39 -7.26 -24.92 -9.56
C GLY A 39 -8.15 -24.11 -10.49
N PHE A 40 -9.41 -23.84 -10.11
CA PHE A 40 -10.25 -22.87 -10.82
C PHE A 40 -9.80 -21.44 -10.53
N VAL A 41 -9.83 -20.59 -11.56
CA VAL A 41 -9.52 -19.16 -11.43
C VAL A 41 -10.79 -18.32 -11.29
N ALA A 42 -10.67 -17.11 -10.76
CA ALA A 42 -11.80 -16.22 -10.48
C ALA A 42 -12.69 -15.97 -11.71
N GLN A 43 -12.10 -15.81 -12.91
CA GLN A 43 -12.85 -15.62 -14.16
C GLN A 43 -13.79 -16.80 -14.44
N GLU A 44 -13.31 -18.03 -14.29
CA GLU A 44 -14.11 -19.23 -14.55
C GLU A 44 -15.26 -19.36 -13.57
N LEU A 45 -15.09 -18.88 -12.35
CA LEU A 45 -16.16 -18.86 -11.36
C LEU A 45 -17.21 -17.79 -11.69
N LEU A 46 -16.81 -16.63 -12.21
CA LEU A 46 -17.76 -15.63 -12.72
C LEU A 46 -18.57 -16.15 -13.91
N ASP A 47 -17.93 -16.88 -14.82
CA ASP A 47 -18.61 -17.52 -15.97
C ASP A 47 -19.59 -18.63 -15.51
N LEU A 48 -19.45 -19.12 -14.27
CA LEU A 48 -20.36 -20.05 -13.60
C LEU A 48 -21.38 -19.33 -12.68
N ASP A 49 -21.56 -18.02 -12.87
CA ASP A 49 -22.48 -17.16 -12.11
C ASP A 49 -22.20 -17.12 -10.59
N PHE A 50 -20.95 -17.32 -10.16
CA PHE A 50 -20.55 -17.02 -8.77
C PHE A 50 -20.49 -15.51 -8.57
N THR A 51 -20.95 -15.04 -7.40
CA THR A 51 -20.87 -13.61 -7.09
C THR A 51 -19.50 -13.22 -6.55
N PRO A 52 -19.08 -11.96 -6.68
CA PRO A 52 -17.79 -11.52 -6.15
C PRO A 52 -17.66 -11.68 -4.62
N GLU A 53 -18.77 -11.64 -3.89
CA GLU A 53 -18.83 -11.95 -2.45
C GLU A 53 -18.51 -13.42 -2.18
N GLU A 54 -19.04 -14.34 -3.01
CA GLU A 54 -18.72 -15.76 -2.94
C GLU A 54 -17.25 -16.02 -3.30
N LEU A 55 -16.68 -15.28 -4.25
CA LEU A 55 -15.24 -15.33 -4.55
C LEU A 55 -14.41 -14.87 -3.35
N LYS A 56 -14.81 -13.78 -2.69
CA LYS A 56 -14.11 -13.34 -1.47
C LYS A 56 -14.20 -14.39 -0.37
N ALA A 57 -15.38 -14.98 -0.16
CA ALA A 57 -15.55 -16.08 0.79
C ALA A 57 -14.71 -17.31 0.42
N GLY A 58 -14.48 -17.53 -0.87
CA GLY A 58 -13.57 -18.54 -1.41
C GLY A 58 -12.07 -18.23 -1.29
N LEU A 59 -11.70 -17.18 -0.53
CA LEU A 59 -10.32 -16.76 -0.29
C LEU A 59 -9.57 -16.31 -1.56
N PHE A 60 -10.28 -15.84 -2.58
CA PHE A 60 -9.64 -15.18 -3.71
C PHE A 60 -9.01 -13.85 -3.27
N HIS A 61 -7.78 -13.59 -3.71
CA HIS A 61 -7.05 -12.39 -3.35
C HIS A 61 -7.42 -11.22 -4.27
N ALA A 62 -7.30 -9.99 -3.78
CA ALA A 62 -7.53 -8.78 -4.57
C ALA A 62 -6.70 -8.74 -5.87
N ARG A 63 -5.50 -9.36 -5.88
CA ARG A 63 -4.65 -9.47 -7.09
C ARG A 63 -5.32 -10.26 -8.21
N GLU A 64 -6.05 -11.32 -7.85
CA GLU A 64 -6.71 -12.23 -8.79
C GLU A 64 -7.94 -11.54 -9.37
N LEU A 65 -8.69 -10.83 -8.53
CA LEU A 65 -9.82 -10.02 -8.95
C LEU A 65 -9.39 -8.82 -9.81
N LYS A 66 -8.29 -8.14 -9.47
CA LYS A 66 -7.75 -7.04 -10.30
C LYS A 66 -7.28 -7.53 -11.66
N ALA A 67 -6.68 -8.74 -11.73
CA ALA A 67 -6.20 -9.34 -12.99
C ALA A 67 -7.34 -9.64 -13.97
N ILE A 68 -8.54 -9.94 -13.48
CA ILE A 68 -9.75 -10.16 -14.31
C ILE A 68 -10.53 -8.87 -14.57
N GLY A 69 -10.01 -7.70 -14.16
CA GLY A 69 -10.60 -6.40 -14.47
C GLY A 69 -11.49 -5.79 -13.38
N PHE A 70 -11.47 -6.29 -12.14
CA PHE A 70 -12.20 -5.62 -11.06
C PHE A 70 -11.57 -4.28 -10.71
N GLU A 71 -12.40 -3.25 -10.65
CA GLU A 71 -11.97 -1.93 -10.22
C GLU A 71 -11.74 -1.87 -8.72
N ALA A 72 -10.87 -0.95 -8.30
CA ALA A 72 -10.53 -0.75 -6.89
C ALA A 72 -11.77 -0.43 -6.03
N GLU A 73 -12.79 0.22 -6.61
CA GLU A 73 -14.06 0.50 -5.93
C GLU A 73 -14.83 -0.77 -5.59
N ALA A 74 -14.89 -1.73 -6.53
CA ALA A 74 -15.53 -3.01 -6.31
C ALA A 74 -14.80 -3.79 -5.21
N LEU A 75 -13.46 -3.81 -5.26
CA LEU A 75 -12.64 -4.43 -4.22
C LEU A 75 -12.88 -3.77 -2.84
N LYS A 76 -13.03 -2.45 -2.79
CA LYS A 76 -13.37 -1.73 -1.55
C LYS A 76 -14.75 -2.14 -1.02
N LYS A 77 -15.77 -2.21 -1.89
CA LYS A 77 -17.14 -2.65 -1.53
C LYS A 77 -17.16 -4.08 -1.03
N LEU A 78 -16.36 -4.95 -1.64
CA LEU A 78 -16.16 -6.32 -1.17
C LEU A 78 -15.46 -6.37 0.19
N GLY A 79 -14.84 -5.27 0.65
CA GLY A 79 -14.20 -5.16 1.96
C GLY A 79 -12.76 -5.65 1.98
N TYR A 80 -12.05 -5.57 0.85
CA TYR A 80 -10.59 -5.73 0.83
C TYR A 80 -9.92 -4.53 1.48
N LYS A 81 -8.88 -4.78 2.27
CA LYS A 81 -8.15 -3.75 3.02
C LYS A 81 -7.04 -3.14 2.15
N PRO A 82 -6.51 -1.95 2.51
CA PRO A 82 -5.37 -1.36 1.80
C PRO A 82 -4.18 -2.30 1.60
N LYS A 83 -3.93 -3.20 2.56
CA LYS A 83 -2.91 -4.25 2.45
C LYS A 83 -3.15 -5.18 1.26
N ASP A 84 -4.37 -5.69 1.11
CA ASP A 84 -4.74 -6.56 -0.01
C ASP A 84 -4.62 -5.80 -1.34
N MET A 85 -4.99 -4.52 -1.36
CA MET A 85 -4.84 -3.66 -2.54
C MET A 85 -3.37 -3.44 -2.91
N CYS A 86 -2.49 -3.28 -1.92
CA CYS A 86 -1.05 -3.13 -2.13
C CYS A 86 -0.45 -4.42 -2.73
N GLU A 87 -0.84 -5.58 -2.21
CA GLU A 87 -0.46 -6.89 -2.77
C GLU A 87 -1.01 -7.10 -4.19
N ALA A 88 -2.19 -6.55 -4.46
CA ALA A 88 -2.80 -6.52 -5.79
C ALA A 88 -2.14 -5.51 -6.75
N LYS A 89 -1.11 -4.77 -6.29
CA LYS A 89 -0.43 -3.71 -7.05
C LYS A 89 -1.40 -2.64 -7.58
N VAL A 90 -2.49 -2.39 -6.84
CA VAL A 90 -3.40 -1.28 -7.16
C VAL A 90 -2.64 0.02 -6.95
N PRO A 91 -2.60 0.93 -7.92
CA PRO A 91 -1.85 2.17 -7.76
C PRO A 91 -2.55 3.08 -6.73
N ALA A 92 -1.76 3.75 -5.88
CA ALA A 92 -2.27 4.63 -4.84
C ALA A 92 -3.17 5.77 -5.39
N ARG A 93 -3.04 6.13 -6.67
CA ARG A 93 -3.91 7.11 -7.34
C ARG A 93 -5.38 6.68 -7.39
N GLU A 94 -5.63 5.38 -7.59
CA GLU A 94 -6.98 4.82 -7.60
C GLU A 94 -7.55 4.84 -6.19
N LEU A 95 -6.74 4.47 -5.19
CA LEU A 95 -7.15 4.54 -3.79
C LEU A 95 -7.39 5.97 -3.31
N LYS A 96 -6.63 6.95 -3.82
CA LYS A 96 -6.88 8.37 -3.55
C LYS A 96 -8.24 8.81 -4.07
N ALA A 97 -8.62 8.39 -5.28
CA ALA A 97 -9.96 8.67 -5.83
C ALA A 97 -11.08 8.02 -5.00
N LEU A 98 -10.77 6.93 -4.29
CA LEU A 98 -11.67 6.29 -3.33
C LEU A 98 -11.62 6.90 -1.91
N HIS A 99 -11.01 8.08 -1.76
CA HIS A 99 -10.86 8.81 -0.51
C HIS A 99 -10.09 8.05 0.58
N TYR A 100 -9.13 7.18 0.22
CA TYR A 100 -8.21 6.65 1.21
C TYR A 100 -7.24 7.73 1.69
N THR A 101 -7.05 7.80 3.00
CA THR A 101 -6.06 8.68 3.62
C THR A 101 -4.66 8.10 3.45
N ALA A 102 -3.64 8.96 3.45
CA ALA A 102 -2.24 8.52 3.42
C ALA A 102 -1.92 7.56 4.59
N MET A 103 -2.56 7.75 5.75
CA MET A 103 -2.39 6.88 6.93
C MET A 103 -2.91 5.46 6.67
N ALA A 104 -4.10 5.31 6.09
CA ALA A 104 -4.65 4.00 5.75
C ALA A 104 -3.80 3.29 4.69
N LEU A 105 -3.20 4.04 3.75
CA LEU A 105 -2.27 3.48 2.77
C LEU A 105 -0.94 3.08 3.41
N HIS A 106 -0.42 3.86 4.34
CA HIS A 106 0.80 3.53 5.08
C HIS A 106 0.64 2.23 5.88
N GLU A 107 -0.46 2.08 6.62
CA GLU A 107 -0.81 0.83 7.31
C GLU A 107 -1.02 -0.34 6.35
N GLY A 108 -1.44 -0.04 5.12
CA GLY A 108 -1.54 -1.00 4.01
C GLY A 108 -0.20 -1.41 3.39
N GLY A 109 0.91 -0.77 3.77
CA GLY A 109 2.23 -1.07 3.22
C GLY A 109 2.58 -0.31 1.93
N TYR A 110 1.83 0.73 1.58
CA TYR A 110 2.26 1.63 0.49
C TYR A 110 3.48 2.42 0.92
N SER A 111 4.37 2.66 -0.04
CA SER A 111 5.60 3.43 0.16
C SER A 111 5.39 4.91 -0.16
N ALA A 112 6.19 5.79 0.45
CA ALA A 112 6.14 7.23 0.19
C ALA A 112 6.30 7.59 -1.32
N PRO A 113 7.18 6.94 -2.12
CA PRO A 113 7.24 7.16 -3.56
C PRO A 113 5.90 6.92 -4.27
N GLN A 114 5.20 5.82 -3.94
CA GLN A 114 3.90 5.50 -4.53
C GLN A 114 2.83 6.54 -4.17
N LEU A 115 2.86 7.06 -2.93
CA LEU A 115 1.98 8.14 -2.52
C LEU A 115 2.29 9.44 -3.25
N ARG A 116 3.58 9.75 -3.48
CA ARG A 116 3.97 10.92 -4.26
C ARG A 116 3.50 10.83 -5.71
N GLU A 117 3.65 9.67 -6.36
CA GLU A 117 3.11 9.42 -7.70
C GLU A 117 1.59 9.59 -7.75
N ALA A 118 0.89 9.20 -6.67
CA ALA A 118 -0.52 9.44 -6.47
C ALA A 118 -0.88 10.89 -6.07
N LYS A 119 0.09 11.80 -6.10
CA LYS A 119 -0.04 13.22 -5.79
C LYS A 119 -0.52 13.50 -4.36
N TYR A 120 -0.22 12.62 -3.39
CA TYR A 120 -0.36 12.98 -1.98
C TYR A 120 0.66 14.05 -1.60
N GLN A 121 0.22 15.00 -0.79
CA GLN A 121 1.05 16.09 -0.31
C GLN A 121 1.93 15.60 0.84
N LEU A 122 3.10 16.22 0.98
CA LEU A 122 4.04 15.89 2.04
C LEU A 122 3.44 16.07 3.46
N ALA A 123 2.49 16.99 3.62
CA ALA A 123 1.76 17.15 4.88
C ALA A 123 0.93 15.89 5.21
N GLU A 124 0.26 15.30 4.21
CA GLU A 124 -0.50 14.06 4.38
C GLU A 124 0.44 12.89 4.72
N LEU A 125 1.64 12.84 4.13
CA LEU A 125 2.66 11.84 4.47
C LEU A 125 3.16 12.01 5.91
N LYS A 126 3.37 13.25 6.37
CA LYS A 126 3.75 13.52 7.74
C LYS A 126 2.68 13.08 8.74
N GLU A 127 1.41 13.38 8.46
CA GLU A 127 0.28 12.92 9.28
C GLU A 127 0.16 11.39 9.28
N ALA A 128 0.45 10.75 8.15
CA ALA A 128 0.55 9.31 8.01
C ALA A 128 1.80 8.68 8.66
N ARG A 129 2.64 9.50 9.33
CA ARG A 129 3.84 9.10 10.07
C ARG A 129 4.97 8.50 9.22
N TYR A 130 5.03 8.84 7.94
CA TYR A 130 6.20 8.52 7.13
C TYR A 130 7.44 9.24 7.69
N LYS A 131 8.57 8.54 7.69
CA LYS A 131 9.84 9.07 8.13
C LYS A 131 10.43 10.00 7.08
N VAL A 132 11.26 10.94 7.52
CA VAL A 132 11.97 11.87 6.63
C VAL A 132 12.80 11.13 5.57
N ALA A 133 13.39 9.99 5.91
CA ALA A 133 14.12 9.15 4.95
C ALA A 133 13.20 8.64 3.83
N GLU A 134 12.01 8.15 4.16
CA GLU A 134 11.04 7.67 3.17
C GLU A 134 10.53 8.83 2.29
N CYS A 135 10.33 10.01 2.87
CA CYS A 135 9.99 11.20 2.10
C CYS A 135 11.15 11.63 1.17
N LYS A 136 12.41 11.50 1.60
CA LYS A 136 13.56 11.74 0.71
C LYS A 136 13.61 10.71 -0.41
N ASP A 137 13.34 9.43 -0.13
CA ASP A 137 13.29 8.36 -1.14
C ASP A 137 12.16 8.60 -2.14
N ALA A 138 11.04 9.17 -1.70
CA ALA A 138 9.99 9.67 -2.59
C ALA A 138 10.46 10.85 -3.44
N GLY A 139 11.58 11.49 -3.09
CA GLY A 139 12.24 12.59 -3.79
C GLY A 139 11.82 13.99 -3.32
N PHE A 140 11.28 14.12 -2.10
CA PHE A 140 11.03 15.43 -1.48
C PHE A 140 12.35 16.06 -1.05
N ARG A 141 12.50 17.36 -1.30
CA ARG A 141 13.69 18.14 -0.95
C ARG A 141 13.63 18.63 0.51
N CYS A 142 14.79 19.04 1.04
CA CYS A 142 14.90 19.46 2.44
C CYS A 142 14.06 20.71 2.77
N ASP A 143 13.94 21.64 1.82
CA ASP A 143 13.07 22.82 1.91
C ASP A 143 11.58 22.46 1.97
N GLU A 144 11.14 21.47 1.18
CA GLU A 144 9.77 20.95 1.25
C GLU A 144 9.49 20.30 2.62
N ILE A 145 10.45 19.52 3.13
CA ILE A 145 10.41 18.86 4.45
C ILE A 145 10.31 19.90 5.59
N ARG A 146 11.09 20.98 5.50
CA ARG A 146 10.97 22.11 6.42
C ARG A 146 9.59 22.76 6.34
N GLY A 147 9.05 22.93 5.13
CA GLY A 147 7.74 23.54 4.89
C GLY A 147 6.58 22.85 5.63
N VAL A 148 6.66 21.53 5.85
CA VAL A 148 5.67 20.78 6.64
C VAL A 148 6.03 20.65 8.12
N LYS A 149 6.97 21.46 8.61
CA LYS A 149 7.41 21.55 10.02
C LYS A 149 8.05 20.27 10.57
N PHE A 150 8.80 19.51 9.77
CA PHE A 150 9.70 18.50 10.35
C PHE A 150 10.79 19.20 11.17
N THR A 151 11.07 18.68 12.35
CA THR A 151 12.07 19.23 13.25
C THR A 151 13.47 18.87 12.80
N ALA A 152 14.47 19.69 13.17
CA ALA A 152 15.87 19.38 12.88
C ALA A 152 16.29 18.03 13.48
N THR A 153 15.70 17.61 14.61
CA THR A 153 15.95 16.30 15.22
C THR A 153 15.48 15.15 14.35
N GLU A 154 14.29 15.25 13.74
CA GLU A 154 13.72 14.22 12.87
C GLU A 154 14.52 14.09 11.57
N VAL A 155 14.89 15.24 10.99
CA VAL A 155 15.72 15.30 9.80
C VAL A 155 17.11 14.72 10.07
N ARG A 156 17.75 15.09 11.19
CA ARG A 156 19.04 14.52 11.58
C ARG A 156 18.97 13.00 11.76
N ARG A 157 17.97 12.50 12.50
CA ARG A 157 17.81 11.06 12.77
C ARG A 157 17.65 10.24 11.49
N SER A 158 17.07 10.84 10.46
CA SER A 158 16.90 10.16 9.17
C SER A 158 18.22 9.89 8.44
N HIS A 159 19.30 10.62 8.77
CA HIS A 159 20.56 10.62 8.03
C HIS A 159 20.39 10.90 6.52
N ALA A 160 19.20 11.38 6.14
CA ALA A 160 18.82 11.61 4.76
C ALA A 160 19.36 12.95 4.27
N PHE A 161 19.51 13.95 5.14
CA PHE A 161 19.99 15.28 4.77
C PHE A 161 21.22 15.67 5.58
N THR A 162 22.12 16.44 4.96
CA THR A 162 23.33 16.96 5.57
C THR A 162 23.08 18.30 6.26
N ALA A 163 24.01 18.73 7.12
CA ALA A 163 23.88 20.03 7.78
C ALA A 163 23.85 21.23 6.80
N PRO A 164 24.63 21.25 5.71
CA PRO A 164 24.45 22.22 4.62
C PRO A 164 23.03 22.19 4.02
N ASP A 165 22.48 21.02 3.69
CA ASP A 165 21.12 20.91 3.12
C ASP A 165 20.07 21.50 4.06
N MET A 166 20.22 21.24 5.36
CA MET A 166 19.33 21.78 6.39
C MET A 166 19.46 23.30 6.52
N ARG A 167 20.67 23.85 6.41
CA ARG A 167 20.86 25.30 6.38
C ARG A 167 20.18 25.93 5.17
N GLU A 168 20.40 25.38 3.99
CA GLU A 168 19.75 25.87 2.76
C GLU A 168 18.22 25.77 2.84
N ALA A 169 17.71 24.75 3.53
CA ALA A 169 16.28 24.61 3.82
C ALA A 169 15.75 25.60 4.87
N GLY A 170 16.61 26.38 5.53
CA GLY A 170 16.23 27.40 6.51
C GLY A 170 16.06 26.86 7.94
N TYR A 171 16.76 25.79 8.31
CA TYR A 171 16.92 25.43 9.73
C TYR A 171 17.89 26.42 10.40
N GLU A 172 17.64 26.78 11.65
CA GLU A 172 18.52 27.67 12.41
C GLU A 172 19.64 26.90 13.12
N ALA A 173 20.77 27.56 13.39
CA ALA A 173 21.87 26.95 14.15
C ALA A 173 21.44 26.46 15.55
N SER A 174 20.55 27.20 16.21
CA SER A 174 19.96 26.83 17.49
C SER A 174 19.15 25.52 17.41
N GLU A 175 18.43 25.31 16.30
CA GLU A 175 17.68 24.08 16.02
C GLU A 175 18.62 22.92 15.72
N MET A 176 19.70 23.17 14.97
CA MET A 176 20.75 22.19 14.68
C MET A 176 21.46 21.73 15.96
N LYS A 177 21.77 22.65 16.88
CA LYS A 177 22.35 22.36 18.19
C LYS A 177 21.40 21.53 19.05
N LYS A 178 20.11 21.89 19.10
CA LYS A 178 19.06 21.08 19.77
C LYS A 178 18.88 19.71 19.11
N ALA A 179 19.06 19.62 17.79
CA ALA A 179 19.11 18.35 17.09
C ALA A 179 20.35 17.52 17.44
N GLY A 180 21.36 18.14 18.05
CA GLY A 180 22.59 17.54 18.58
C GLY A 180 23.75 17.54 17.58
N PHE A 181 23.72 18.41 16.57
CA PHE A 181 24.92 18.74 15.81
C PHE A 181 25.91 19.49 16.71
N ASP A 182 27.18 19.13 16.63
CA ASP A 182 28.28 19.82 17.28
C ASP A 182 28.62 21.14 16.57
N ALA A 183 29.22 22.07 17.30
CA ALA A 183 29.54 23.41 16.80
C ALA A 183 30.42 23.38 15.54
N THR A 184 31.31 22.39 15.41
CA THR A 184 32.16 22.17 14.24
C THR A 184 31.34 21.84 12.99
N ARG A 185 30.33 20.95 13.09
CA ARG A 185 29.44 20.62 11.96
C ARG A 185 28.50 21.76 11.61
N ILE A 186 28.07 22.54 12.59
CA ILE A 186 27.26 23.75 12.37
C ILE A 186 28.12 24.79 11.62
N GLN A 187 29.35 25.06 12.07
CA GLN A 187 30.26 25.94 11.33
C GLN A 187 30.60 25.41 9.92
N ALA A 188 30.78 24.10 9.77
CA ALA A 188 31.04 23.47 8.47
C ALA A 188 29.83 23.56 7.50
N ALA A 189 28.60 23.64 8.02
CA ALA A 189 27.42 23.98 7.24
C ALA A 189 27.39 25.46 6.81
N GLY A 190 28.33 26.26 7.32
CA GLY A 190 28.56 27.66 6.98
C GLY A 190 27.75 28.66 7.81
N TYR A 191 27.18 28.23 8.94
CA TYR A 191 26.69 29.17 9.95
C TYR A 191 27.88 29.93 10.57
N SER A 192 27.64 31.16 10.99
CA SER A 192 28.68 31.99 11.61
C SER A 192 29.15 31.40 12.94
N ALA A 193 30.36 31.76 13.36
CA ALA A 193 30.91 31.28 14.63
C ALA A 193 30.04 31.67 15.83
N LEU A 194 29.39 32.84 15.78
CA LEU A 194 28.49 33.34 16.83
C LEU A 194 27.22 32.46 16.91
N GLU A 195 26.57 32.21 15.77
CA GLU A 195 25.37 31.35 15.67
C GLU A 195 25.64 29.91 16.08
N ALA A 196 26.87 29.41 15.91
CA ALA A 196 27.26 28.06 16.30
C ALA A 196 27.51 27.92 17.82
N THR A 197 27.83 29.02 18.51
CA THR A 197 28.13 29.03 19.95
C THR A 197 26.95 29.41 20.82
N ASP A 198 26.08 30.31 20.36
CA ASP A 198 24.80 30.65 21.02
C ASP A 198 23.87 29.42 21.10
#